data_AF-A0A3B0AR36-F1
#
_entry.id   AF-A0A3B0AR36-F1
#
_cell.length_a   1.000
_cell.length_b   1.000
_cell.length_c   1.000
_cell.angle_alpha   90.00
_cell.angle_beta   90.00
_cell.angle_gamma   90.00
#
_symmetry.space_group_name_H-M   'P 1'
#
loop_
_entity.id
_entity.type
_entity.pdbx_description
1 polymer ?
#
loop_
_entity_poly.entity_id
_entity_poly.type
_entity_poly.pdbx_seq_one_letter_code
_entity_poly.pdbx_strand_id
1 'polypeptide(L)'
;MSPDGSLHRELRRNRSLHYSIYGLCAFAALARCGEAIGEDLWRYRTEDGRGMERGFDFLAPYLAGEKEWTWENIDDGITVMAIPLMRRAATVYGSPELSSASRRLSAQRPLTEWMAWLTSV
;
A
#
# COMPACT_ATOMS: atom_id res chain seq x y z
N MET A 1 -8.30 -7.50 -9.31
CA MET A 1 -7.10 -8.12 -8.75
C MET A 1 -6.91 -9.49 -9.37
N SER A 2 -5.68 -9.82 -9.73
CA SER A 2 -5.27 -11.14 -10.20
C SER A 2 -5.03 -12.10 -9.03
N PRO A 3 -4.91 -13.42 -9.26
CA PRO A 3 -4.66 -14.39 -8.18
C PRO A 3 -3.40 -14.10 -7.35
N ASP A 4 -2.36 -13.51 -7.95
CA ASP A 4 -1.11 -13.12 -7.30
C ASP A 4 -1.21 -11.83 -6.46
N GLY A 5 -2.40 -11.21 -6.38
CA GLY A 5 -2.61 -9.95 -5.66
C GLY A 5 -2.42 -8.70 -6.50
N SER A 6 -1.84 -8.82 -7.70
CA SER A 6 -1.61 -7.66 -8.55
C SER A 6 -2.91 -7.00 -9.01
N LEU A 7 -2.90 -5.67 -9.09
CA LEU A 7 -3.95 -4.92 -9.77
C LEU A 7 -3.58 -4.83 -11.26
N HIS A 8 -3.79 -5.91 -12.02
CA HIS A 8 -3.30 -6.05 -13.40
C HIS A 8 -3.68 -4.92 -14.37
N ARG A 9 -4.77 -4.19 -14.13
CA ARG A 9 -5.13 -3.01 -14.94
C ARG A 9 -4.25 -1.81 -14.61
N GLU A 10 -3.87 -1.66 -13.34
CA GLU A 10 -2.97 -0.61 -12.87
C GLU A 10 -1.54 -0.84 -13.33
N LEU A 11 -1.12 -2.12 -13.42
CA LEU A 11 0.19 -2.49 -13.98
C LEU A 11 0.38 -2.09 -15.46
N ARG A 12 -0.71 -1.78 -16.18
CA ARG A 12 -0.69 -1.35 -17.59
C ARG A 12 -0.69 0.17 -17.76
N ARG A 13 -0.63 0.92 -16.65
CA ARG A 13 -0.61 2.39 -16.67
C ARG A 13 0.83 2.89 -16.76
N ASN A 14 1.03 4.05 -17.38
CA ASN A 14 2.32 4.72 -17.46
C ASN A 14 2.95 5.07 -16.10
N ARG A 15 2.13 5.19 -15.04
CA ARG A 15 2.55 5.33 -13.64
C ARG A 15 2.11 4.12 -12.82
N SER A 16 2.49 2.92 -13.24
CA SER A 16 1.92 1.66 -12.75
C SER A 16 2.03 1.47 -11.23
N LEU A 17 3.17 1.85 -10.62
CA LEU A 17 3.35 1.73 -9.17
C LEU A 17 2.45 2.70 -8.42
N HIS A 18 2.35 3.95 -8.89
CA HIS A 18 1.44 4.95 -8.33
C HIS A 18 0.00 4.46 -8.33
N TYR A 19 -0.49 3.96 -9.47
CA TYR A 19 -1.87 3.48 -9.59
C TYR A 19 -2.12 2.21 -8.76
N SER A 20 -1.12 1.34 -8.62
CA SER A 20 -1.23 0.17 -7.75
C SER A 20 -1.38 0.57 -6.27
N ILE A 21 -0.59 1.54 -5.80
CA ILE A 21 -0.72 2.12 -4.45
C ILE A 21 -2.08 2.81 -4.28
N TYR A 22 -2.49 3.62 -5.27
CA TYR A 22 -3.74 4.38 -5.22
C TYR A 22 -4.97 3.46 -5.20
N GLY A 23 -4.95 2.35 -5.94
CA GLY A 23 -5.99 1.33 -5.90
C GLY A 23 -6.15 0.71 -4.52
N LEU A 24 -5.04 0.41 -3.82
CA LEU A 24 -5.09 -0.06 -2.43
C LEU A 24 -5.53 1.03 -1.44
N CYS A 25 -5.22 2.30 -1.68
CA CYS A 25 -5.79 3.40 -0.90
C CYS A 25 -7.32 3.41 -0.98
N ALA A 26 -7.89 3.21 -2.17
CA ALA A 26 -9.34 3.14 -2.35
C ALA A 26 -9.96 1.95 -1.59
N PHE A 27 -9.34 0.77 -1.65
CA PHE A 27 -9.80 -0.39 -0.86
C PHE A 27 -9.68 -0.14 0.66
N ALA A 28 -8.59 0.45 1.13
CA ALA A 28 -8.42 0.80 2.54
C ALA A 28 -9.46 1.84 3.00
N ALA A 29 -9.82 2.80 2.15
CA ALA A 29 -10.88 3.77 2.46
C ALA A 29 -12.24 3.07 2.61
N LEU A 30 -12.59 2.17 1.68
CA LEU A 30 -13.81 1.35 1.80
C LEU A 30 -13.78 0.49 3.06
N ALA A 31 -12.66 -0.13 3.38
CA ALA A 31 -12.54 -0.97 4.57
C ALA A 31 -12.71 -0.18 5.87
N ARG A 32 -12.22 1.06 5.92
CA ARG A 32 -12.50 1.99 7.03
C ARG A 32 -13.97 2.38 7.14
N CYS A 33 -14.67 2.53 6.01
CA CYS A 33 -16.12 2.73 6.04
C CYS A 33 -16.84 1.49 6.58
N GLY A 34 -16.37 0.28 6.22
CA GLY A 34 -16.86 -0.98 6.78
C GLY A 34 -16.71 -1.05 8.29
N GLU A 35 -15.53 -0.70 8.82
CA GLU A 35 -15.28 -0.66 10.27
C GLU A 35 -16.30 0.22 11.02
N ALA A 36 -16.70 1.36 10.44
CA ALA A 36 -17.66 2.28 11.04
C ALA A 36 -19.07 1.71 11.17
N ILE A 37 -19.39 0.65 10.41
CA ILE A 37 -20.68 -0.05 10.46
C ILE A 37 -20.55 -1.50 10.99
N GLY A 38 -19.39 -1.88 11.51
CA GLY A 38 -19.14 -3.22 12.07
C GLY A 38 -18.76 -4.30 11.05
N GLU A 39 -18.45 -3.94 9.81
CA GLU A 39 -18.06 -4.87 8.74
C GLU A 39 -16.53 -4.95 8.58
N ASP A 40 -15.96 -6.17 8.59
CA ASP A 40 -14.52 -6.40 8.36
C ASP A 40 -14.20 -6.64 6.89
N LEU A 41 -14.14 -5.56 6.11
CA LEU A 41 -13.73 -5.64 4.71
C LEU A 41 -12.21 -5.83 4.53
N TRP A 42 -11.41 -5.65 5.58
CA TRP A 42 -9.97 -5.91 5.49
C TRP A 42 -9.70 -7.40 5.30
N ARG A 43 -10.45 -8.25 5.99
CA ARG A 43 -10.33 -9.71 5.91
C ARG A 43 -11.30 -10.36 4.93
N TYR A 44 -12.11 -9.56 4.23
CA TYR A 44 -12.98 -10.06 3.18
C TYR A 44 -12.19 -10.77 2.08
N ARG A 45 -12.69 -11.94 1.68
CA ARG A 45 -12.18 -12.69 0.54
C ARG A 45 -13.32 -13.14 -0.36
N THR A 46 -13.06 -13.08 -1.65
CA THR A 46 -13.86 -13.75 -2.68
C THR A 46 -13.71 -15.27 -2.58
N GLU A 47 -14.63 -16.01 -3.21
CA GLU A 47 -14.60 -17.49 -3.23
C GLU A 47 -13.28 -18.05 -3.78
N ASP A 48 -12.65 -17.36 -4.74
CA ASP A 48 -11.36 -17.73 -5.30
C ASP A 48 -10.16 -17.16 -4.52
N GLY A 49 -10.37 -16.68 -3.30
CA GLY A 49 -9.32 -16.31 -2.35
C GLY A 49 -8.69 -14.94 -2.58
N ARG A 50 -9.20 -14.12 -3.52
CA ARG A 50 -8.75 -12.74 -3.71
C ARG A 50 -9.31 -11.85 -2.60
N GLY A 51 -8.46 -11.00 -2.05
CA GLY A 51 -8.77 -10.03 -1.00
C GLY A 51 -7.66 -9.01 -0.92
N MET A 52 -7.92 -7.84 -0.32
CA MET A 52 -6.97 -6.72 -0.38
C MET A 52 -5.63 -7.01 0.30
N GLU A 53 -5.59 -7.94 1.27
CA GLU A 53 -4.34 -8.47 1.86
C GLU A 53 -3.35 -8.94 0.78
N ARG A 54 -3.81 -9.71 -0.23
CA ARG A 54 -2.94 -10.16 -1.33
C ARG A 54 -2.36 -8.98 -2.12
N GLY A 55 -3.13 -7.91 -2.26
CA GLY A 55 -2.65 -6.69 -2.91
C GLY A 55 -1.53 -6.01 -2.12
N PHE A 56 -1.63 -6.01 -0.79
CA PHE A 56 -0.56 -5.53 0.08
C PHE A 56 0.67 -6.43 0.02
N ASP A 57 0.50 -7.76 0.10
CA ASP A 57 1.58 -8.73 -0.01
C ASP A 57 2.31 -8.62 -1.35
N PHE A 58 1.56 -8.36 -2.44
CA PHE A 58 2.13 -8.11 -3.75
C PHE A 58 3.05 -6.88 -3.76
N LEU A 59 2.62 -5.75 -3.17
CA LEU A 59 3.42 -4.52 -3.16
C LEU A 59 4.56 -4.52 -2.14
N ALA A 60 4.42 -5.26 -1.03
CA ALA A 60 5.35 -5.25 0.10
C ALA A 60 6.83 -5.39 -0.31
N PRO A 61 7.25 -6.41 -1.07
CA PRO A 61 8.67 -6.59 -1.40
C PRO A 61 9.24 -5.47 -2.29
N TYR A 62 8.42 -4.83 -3.13
CA TYR A 62 8.86 -3.70 -3.95
C TYR A 62 9.05 -2.43 -3.10
N LEU A 63 8.12 -2.16 -2.19
CA LEU A 63 8.19 -1.00 -1.29
C LEU A 63 9.23 -1.18 -0.17
N ALA A 64 9.54 -2.43 0.20
CA ALA A 64 10.67 -2.78 1.06
C ALA A 64 12.03 -2.76 0.33
N GLY A 65 12.05 -2.56 -1.00
CA GLY A 65 13.27 -2.55 -1.79
C GLY A 65 13.94 -3.92 -1.92
N GLU A 66 13.20 -4.99 -1.69
CA GLU A 66 13.64 -6.39 -1.85
C GLU A 66 13.50 -6.85 -3.30
N LYS A 67 12.58 -6.23 -4.07
CA LYS A 67 12.39 -6.46 -5.50
C LYS A 67 12.38 -5.15 -6.26
N GLU A 68 12.91 -5.20 -7.49
CA GLU A 68 12.81 -4.09 -8.44
C GLU A 68 11.46 -4.08 -9.14
N TRP A 69 10.91 -2.88 -9.37
CA TRP A 69 9.68 -2.70 -10.13
C TRP A 69 9.98 -2.72 -11.63
N THR A 70 9.57 -3.78 -12.33
CA THR A 70 9.91 -4.00 -13.75
C THR A 70 8.81 -3.58 -14.73
N TRP A 71 7.64 -3.16 -14.23
CA TRP A 71 6.57 -2.61 -15.06
C TRP A 71 6.84 -1.16 -15.43
N GLU A 72 6.26 -0.71 -16.55
CA GLU A 72 6.37 0.66 -17.04
C GLU A 72 6.01 1.68 -15.95
N ASN A 73 6.94 2.58 -15.64
CA ASN A 73 6.72 3.64 -14.66
C ASN A 73 7.55 4.86 -15.07
N ILE A 74 6.89 5.98 -15.37
CA ILE A 74 7.55 7.20 -15.85
C ILE A 74 8.25 8.01 -14.73
N ASP A 75 8.02 7.65 -13.46
CA ASP A 75 8.64 8.25 -12.28
C ASP A 75 8.92 7.16 -11.22
N ASP A 76 9.24 7.54 -9.97
CA ASP A 76 9.44 6.56 -8.89
C ASP A 76 8.13 5.90 -8.41
N GLY A 77 6.96 6.44 -8.79
CA GLY A 77 5.61 5.96 -8.48
C GLY A 77 5.21 5.93 -7.01
N ILE A 78 6.16 5.99 -6.08
CA ILE A 78 5.89 5.92 -4.65
C ILE A 78 5.32 7.26 -4.20
N THR A 79 4.23 7.26 -3.44
CA THR A 79 3.65 8.47 -2.86
C THR A 79 3.82 8.48 -1.34
N VAL A 80 3.78 9.67 -0.70
CA VAL A 80 3.80 9.76 0.78
C VAL A 80 2.63 9.02 1.43
N MET A 81 1.55 8.76 0.70
CA MET A 81 0.40 7.97 1.15
C MET A 81 0.74 6.48 1.36
N ALA A 82 1.78 5.97 0.70
CA ALA A 82 2.20 4.58 0.86
C ALA A 82 2.65 4.29 2.31
N ILE A 83 3.25 5.26 3.01
CA ILE A 83 3.73 5.08 4.39
C ILE A 83 2.58 4.72 5.36
N PRO A 84 1.55 5.59 5.54
CA PRO A 84 0.45 5.29 6.45
C PRO A 84 -0.42 4.14 5.95
N LEU A 85 -0.51 3.93 4.63
CA LEU A 85 -1.23 2.81 4.05
C LEU A 85 -0.59 1.47 4.47
N MET A 86 0.72 1.30 4.24
CA MET A 86 1.46 0.08 4.62
C MET A 86 1.47 -0.12 6.13
N ARG A 87 1.59 0.98 6.91
CA ARG A 87 1.50 0.92 8.37
C ARG A 87 0.15 0.39 8.85
N ARG A 88 -0.96 0.91 8.29
CA ARG A 88 -2.30 0.45 8.66
C ARG A 88 -2.50 -1.01 8.31
N ALA A 89 -2.13 -1.42 7.09
CA ALA A 89 -2.23 -2.81 6.65
C ALA A 89 -1.38 -3.73 7.55
N ALA A 90 -0.16 -3.32 7.92
CA ALA A 90 0.69 -4.07 8.84
C ALA A 90 0.02 -4.31 10.21
N THR A 91 -0.66 -3.30 10.78
CA THR A 91 -1.42 -3.47 12.02
C THR A 91 -2.60 -4.43 11.86
N VAL A 92 -3.33 -4.34 10.75
CA VAL A 92 -4.52 -5.17 10.51
C VAL A 92 -4.16 -6.64 10.30
N TYR A 93 -3.12 -6.91 9.52
CA TYR A 93 -2.71 -8.27 9.14
C TYR A 93 -1.61 -8.86 10.03
N GLY A 94 -0.98 -8.06 10.89
CA GLY A 94 0.14 -8.51 11.72
C GLY A 94 1.39 -8.87 10.90
N SER A 95 1.59 -8.27 9.72
CA SER A 95 2.69 -8.61 8.81
C SER A 95 3.97 -7.80 9.09
N PRO A 96 5.10 -8.46 9.38
CA PRO A 96 6.42 -7.84 9.47
C PRO A 96 6.91 -7.24 8.15
N GLU A 97 6.54 -7.84 7.02
CA GLU A 97 6.93 -7.40 5.67
C GLU A 97 6.30 -6.04 5.36
N LEU A 98 5.01 -5.87 5.65
CA LEU A 98 4.31 -4.59 5.53
C LEU A 98 4.90 -3.53 6.48
N SER A 99 5.30 -3.95 7.69
CA SER A 99 6.00 -3.09 8.65
C SER A 99 7.38 -2.66 8.13
N SER A 100 8.13 -3.56 7.49
CA SER A 100 9.42 -3.30 6.86
C SER A 100 9.30 -2.27 5.74
N ALA A 101 8.34 -2.47 4.83
CA ALA A 101 8.04 -1.53 3.77
C ALA A 101 7.71 -0.13 4.31
N SER A 102 6.81 -0.01 5.29
CA SER A 102 6.46 1.28 5.90
C SER A 102 7.67 2.00 6.53
N ARG A 103 8.53 1.26 7.25
CA ARG A 103 9.74 1.81 7.88
C ARG A 103 10.75 2.29 6.86
N ARG A 104 11.03 1.50 5.81
CA ARG A 104 11.95 1.89 4.74
C ARG A 104 11.47 3.16 4.03
N LEU A 105 10.19 3.20 3.65
CA LEU A 105 9.61 4.37 2.99
C LEU A 105 9.72 5.62 3.87
N SER A 106 9.48 5.48 5.17
CA SER A 106 9.63 6.58 6.13
C SER A 106 11.07 7.08 6.24
N ALA A 107 12.05 6.17 6.23
CA ALA A 107 13.47 6.51 6.30
C ALA A 107 13.98 7.23 5.03
N GLN A 108 13.44 6.88 3.86
CA GLN A 108 13.81 7.50 2.58
C GLN A 108 13.13 8.83 2.32
N ARG A 109 12.01 9.10 3.00
CA ARG A 109 11.21 10.31 2.83
C ARG A 109 10.93 10.95 4.19
N PRO A 110 11.98 11.38 4.90
CA PRO A 110 11.80 12.10 6.15
C PRO A 110 10.99 13.37 5.90
N LEU A 111 10.30 13.85 6.94
CA LEU A 111 9.71 15.18 6.90
C LEU A 111 10.82 16.17 6.53
N THR A 112 10.55 17.01 5.53
CA THR A 112 11.43 18.14 5.26
C THR A 112 11.50 19.02 6.50
N GLU A 113 12.60 19.74 6.69
CA GLU A 113 12.82 20.58 7.89
C GLU A 113 11.62 21.49 8.21
N TRP A 114 10.99 22.07 7.19
CA TRP A 114 9.81 22.92 7.35
C TRP A 114 8.52 22.17 7.74
N MET A 115 8.35 20.91 7.31
CA MET A 115 7.21 20.06 7.71
C MET A 115 7.39 19.56 9.14
N ALA A 116 8.63 19.25 9.53
CA ALA A 116 8.98 18.90 10.90
C ALA A 116 8.71 20.07 11.85
N TRP A 117 9.08 21.30 11.45
CA TRP A 117 8.76 22.53 12.20
C TRP A 117 7.25 22.72 12.42
N LEU A 118 6.40 22.49 11.41
CA LEU A 118 4.93 22.64 11.51
C LEU A 118 4.24 21.60 12.41
N THR A 119 4.85 20.44 12.62
CA THR A 119 4.24 19.29 13.29
C THR A 119 4.81 19.01 14.68
N SER A 120 5.79 19.80 15.12
CA SER A 120 6.33 19.77 16.47
C SER A 120 5.41 20.59 17.38
N VAL A 121 4.59 19.91 18.20
CA VAL A 121 3.85 20.52 19.32
C VAL A 121 4.68 20.39 20.59
#